data_AF-A0A800LYU8-F1
#
_entry.id   AF-A0A800LYU8-F1
#
_cell.length_a   1.000
_cell.length_b   1.000
_cell.length_c   1.000
_cell.angle_alpha   90.00
_cell.angle_beta   90.00
_cell.angle_gamma   90.00
#
_symmetry.space_group_name_H-M   'P 1'
#
loop_
_entity.id
_entity.type
_entity.pdbx_description
1 polymer ?
#
loop_
_entity_poly.entity_id
_entity_poly.type
_entity_poly.pdbx_seq_one_letter_code
_entity_poly.pdbx_strand_id
1 'polypeptide(L)' 'MVKHNEGEYSDGKGNHINDLEGFWGYLKRRLSAKGGIRKERLPLYLAEYVWKYNHRNDSIDLQKKLILQQLGRCHV' A
#
# COMPACT_ATOMS: atom_id res chain seq x y z
N MET A 1 5.72 -20.32 0.61
CA MET A 1 7.01 -20.18 1.32
C MET A 1 8.09 -20.24 0.25
N VAL A 2 8.67 -19.10 -0.11
CA VAL A 2 9.61 -19.00 -1.25
C VAL A 2 11.01 -19.34 -0.74
N LYS A 3 11.69 -20.30 -1.38
CA LYS A 3 13.05 -20.73 -1.01
C LYS A 3 14.07 -19.87 -1.75
N HIS A 4 14.81 -19.04 -1.01
CA HIS A 4 15.69 -18.02 -1.58
C HIS A 4 17.04 -18.55 -2.10
N ASN A 5 17.31 -19.86 -1.99
CA ASN A 5 18.60 -20.45 -2.36
C ASN A 5 18.71 -20.90 -3.83
N GLU A 6 17.63 -20.84 -4.61
CA GLU A 6 17.60 -21.42 -5.98
C GLU A 6 17.22 -20.39 -7.06
N GLY A 7 17.27 -19.09 -6.77
CA GLY A 7 16.99 -18.05 -7.77
C GLY A 7 15.52 -17.90 -8.16
N GLU A 8 14.61 -18.47 -7.35
CA GLU A 8 13.16 -18.42 -7.57
C GLU A 8 12.52 -17.33 -6.68
N TYR A 9 11.97 -16.28 -7.32
CA TYR A 9 11.46 -15.08 -6.62
C TYR A 9 9.92 -15.03 -6.51
N SER A 10 9.20 -16.03 -7.01
CA SER A 10 7.72 -16.11 -6.92
C SER A 10 7.21 -17.52 -7.21
N ASP A 11 6.23 -17.99 -6.43
CA ASP A 11 5.56 -19.28 -6.60
C ASP A 11 4.42 -19.26 -7.65
N GLY A 12 4.35 -18.18 -8.45
CA GLY A 12 3.30 -17.97 -9.44
C GLY A 12 1.88 -17.83 -8.87
N LYS A 13 1.70 -17.84 -7.54
CA LYS A 13 0.40 -17.74 -6.85
C LYS A 13 0.15 -16.39 -6.19
N GLY A 14 0.97 -15.38 -6.51
CA GLY A 14 0.62 -13.97 -6.31
C GLY A 14 0.52 -13.52 -4.85
N ASN A 15 1.20 -14.18 -3.91
CA ASN A 15 1.34 -13.68 -2.54
C ASN A 15 2.77 -13.14 -2.35
N HIS A 16 2.89 -11.89 -2.79
CA HIS A 16 4.09 -11.11 -3.01
C HIS A 16 4.75 -10.66 -1.70
N ILE A 17 5.58 -11.52 -1.09
CA ILE A 17 6.48 -11.09 0.01
C ILE A 17 7.27 -9.84 -0.40
N ASN A 18 7.71 -9.78 -1.67
CA ASN A 18 8.39 -8.62 -2.26
C ASN A 18 7.55 -7.34 -2.28
N ASP A 19 6.23 -7.44 -2.45
CA ASP A 19 5.35 -6.25 -2.43
C ASP A 19 5.12 -5.77 -1.01
N LEU A 20 5.08 -6.67 -0.02
CA LEU A 20 5.01 -6.30 1.39
C LEU A 20 6.31 -5.61 1.84
N GLU A 21 7.47 -6.13 1.48
CA GLU A 21 8.77 -5.49 1.73
C GLU A 21 8.83 -4.10 1.08
N GLY A 22 8.39 -4.00 -0.18
CA GLY A 22 8.28 -2.74 -0.91
C GLY A 22 7.34 -1.74 -0.23
N PHE A 23 6.19 -2.22 0.27
CA PHE A 23 5.23 -1.40 1.00
C PHE A 23 5.83 -0.86 2.31
N TRP A 24 6.46 -1.72 3.12
CA TRP A 24 7.05 -1.29 4.40
C TRP A 24 8.19 -0.31 4.19
N GLY A 25 9.03 -0.50 3.16
CA GLY A 25 10.06 0.46 2.76
C GLY A 25 9.46 1.81 2.36
N TYR A 26 8.40 1.80 1.56
CA TYR A 26 7.65 3.02 1.18
C TYR A 26 7.06 3.73 2.40
N LEU A 27 6.37 3.00 3.28
CA LEU A 27 5.72 3.54 4.46
C LEU A 27 6.74 4.19 5.41
N LYS A 28 7.87 3.51 5.67
CA LYS A 28 8.94 4.03 6.52
C LYS A 28 9.46 5.37 6.00
N ARG A 29 9.77 5.45 4.69
CA ARG A 29 10.26 6.70 4.07
C ARG A 29 9.23 7.84 4.19
N ARG A 30 7.94 7.54 4.00
CA ARG A 30 6.86 8.54 4.11
C ARG A 30 6.65 9.03 5.54
N LEU A 31 6.74 8.16 6.53
CA LEU A 31 6.62 8.54 7.94
C LEU A 31 7.84 9.34 8.42
N SER A 32 9.05 8.94 8.03
CA SER A 32 10.28 9.68 8.35
C SER A 32 10.25 11.09 7.77
N ALA A 33 9.80 11.27 6.52
CA ALA A 33 9.67 12.58 5.89
C ALA A 33 8.66 13.51 6.59
N LYS A 34 7.68 12.97 7.31
CA LYS A 34 6.69 13.74 8.09
C LYS A 34 7.14 14.03 9.53
N GLY A 35 8.30 13.52 9.96
CA GLY A 35 8.75 13.64 11.35
C GLY A 35 7.99 12.74 12.34
N GLY A 36 7.33 11.69 11.84
CA GLY A 36 6.49 10.80 12.64
C GLY A 36 5.00 11.13 12.59
N ILE A 37 4.19 10.29 13.22
CA ILE A 37 2.74 10.47 13.34
C ILE A 37 2.29 10.12 14.77
N ARG A 38 1.17 10.70 15.19
CA ARG A 38 0.50 10.31 16.44
C ARG A 38 0.05 8.85 16.36
N LYS A 39 0.32 8.06 17.39
CA LYS A 39 0.03 6.62 17.40
C LYS A 39 -1.46 6.34 17.20
N GLU A 40 -2.31 7.16 17.81
CA GLU A 40 -3.78 7.07 17.68
C GLU A 40 -4.25 7.23 16.22
N ARG A 41 -3.48 7.92 15.38
CA ARG A 41 -3.81 8.11 13.95
C ARG A 41 -3.23 7.03 13.05
N LEU A 42 -2.39 6.14 13.58
CA LEU A 42 -1.72 5.10 12.78
C LEU A 42 -2.68 4.30 11.88
N PRO A 43 -3.89 3.87 12.32
CA PRO A 43 -4.80 3.13 11.45
C PRO A 43 -5.22 3.91 10.20
N LEU A 44 -5.50 5.21 10.35
CA LEU A 44 -5.92 6.08 9.23
C LEU A 44 -4.80 6.29 8.22
N TYR A 45 -3.58 6.59 8.71
CA TYR A 45 -2.42 6.74 7.83
C TYR A 45 -2.05 5.43 7.15
N LEU A 46 -2.17 4.31 7.86
CA LEU A 46 -1.88 3.00 7.28
C LEU A 46 -2.85 2.72 6.12
N ALA A 47 -4.16 2.93 6.32
CA ALA A 47 -5.15 2.78 5.25
C ALA A 47 -4.86 3.69 4.05
N GLU A 48 -4.54 4.97 4.30
CA GLU A 48 -4.17 5.93 3.26
C GLU A 48 -2.94 5.46 2.46
N TYR A 49 -1.88 5.02 3.13
CA TYR A 49 -0.64 4.62 2.47
C TYR A 49 -0.77 3.28 1.75
N VAL A 50 -1.57 2.33 2.27
CA VAL A 50 -1.91 1.10 1.54
C VAL A 50 -2.59 1.46 0.23
N TRP A 51 -3.60 2.34 0.28
CA TRP A 51 -4.31 2.76 -0.91
C TRP A 51 -3.37 3.44 -1.91
N LYS A 52 -2.55 4.41 -1.45
CA LYS A 52 -1.56 5.11 -2.29
C LYS A 52 -0.52 4.18 -2.90
N TYR A 53 -0.05 3.19 -2.15
CA TYR A 53 0.93 2.23 -2.65
C TYR A 53 0.32 1.34 -3.74
N ASN A 54 -0.88 0.82 -3.52
CA ASN A 54 -1.54 -0.07 -4.47
C ASN A 54 -1.94 0.64 -5.78
N HIS A 55 -2.25 1.94 -5.72
CA HIS A 55 -2.66 2.75 -6.88
C HIS A 55 -1.55 3.67 -7.41
N ARG A 56 -0.29 3.43 -7.02
CA ARG A 56 0.86 4.31 -7.34
C ARG A 56 1.13 4.47 -8.83
N ASN A 57 0.71 3.50 -9.65
CA ASN A 57 0.90 3.48 -11.09
C ASN A 57 -0.37 3.86 -11.86
N ASP A 58 -1.47 4.14 -11.16
CA ASP A 58 -2.73 4.50 -11.80
C ASP A 58 -2.73 5.98 -12.19
N SER A 59 -3.44 6.30 -13.28
CA SER A 59 -3.64 7.70 -13.67
C SER A 59 -4.45 8.45 -12.61
N ILE A 60 -4.25 9.77 -12.54
CA ILE A 60 -4.98 10.63 -11.61
C ILE A 60 -6.50 10.54 -11.82
N ASP A 61 -6.96 10.40 -13.07
CA ASP A 61 -8.38 10.29 -13.37
C ASP A 61 -8.97 8.96 -12.88
N LEU A 62 -8.21 7.87 -13.00
CA LEU A 62 -8.61 6.58 -12.44
C LEU A 62 -8.65 6.63 -10.91
N GLN A 63 -7.63 7.21 -10.28
CA GLN A 63 -7.57 7.41 -8.83
C GLN A 63 -8.79 8.20 -8.31
N LYS A 64 -9.15 9.32 -8.97
CA LYS A 64 -10.34 10.10 -8.64
C LYS A 64 -11.61 9.26 -8.73
N LYS A 65 -11.79 8.51 -9.81
CA LYS A 65 -12.94 7.62 -10.01
C LYS A 65 -13.07 6.60 -8.89
N LEU A 66 -11.95 5.95 -8.50
CA LEU A 66 -11.94 4.94 -7.46
C LEU A 66 -12.26 5.51 -6.08
N ILE A 67 -11.72 6.69 -5.74
CA ILE A 67 -12.06 7.39 -4.49
C ILE A 67 -13.55 7.74 -4.45
N LEU A 68 -14.09 8.32 -5.52
CA LEU A 68 -15.50 8.69 -5.60
C LEU A 68 -16.42 7.46 -5.44
N GLN A 69 -16.04 6.31 -6.00
CA GLN A 69 -16.77 5.06 -5.80
C GLN A 69 -16.75 4.58 -4.34
N GLN A 70 -15.62 4.71 -3.65
CA GLN A 70 -15.52 4.33 -2.23
C GLN A 70 -16.37 5.25 -1.34
N LEU A 71 -16.39 6.56 -1.63
CA LEU A 71 -17.23 7.51 -0.92
C LEU A 71 -18.72 7.26 -1.18
N GLY A 72 -19.08 6.93 -2.43
CA GLY A 72 -20.46 6.59 -2.81
C GLY A 72 -20.98 5.31 -2.17
N ARG A 73 -20.10 4.36 -1.84
CA ARG A 73 -20.42 3.14 -1.07
C ARG A 73 -20.54 3.39 0.44
N CYS A 74 -20.15 4.58 0.92
CA CYS A 74 -20.19 4.97 2.33
C CYS A 74 -21.53 5.63 2.73
N HIS A 75 -22.61 5.39 1.97
CA HIS A 75 -23.96 5.69 2.46
C HIS A 75 -24.37 4.62 3.48
N VAL A 76 -24.42 5.04 4.75
CA VAL A 76 -25.15 4.37 5.84
C VAL A 76 -26.65 4.60 5.64
#